data_AF-A0A2T1DUD7-F1
#
_entry.id   AF-A0A2T1DUD7-F1
#
_cell.length_a   1.000
_cell.length_b   1.000
_cell.length_c   1.000
_cell.angle_alpha   90.00
_cell.angle_beta   90.00
_cell.angle_gamma   90.00
#
_symmetry.space_group_name_H-M   'P 1'
#
loop_
_entity.id
_entity.type
_entity.pdbx_description
1 polymer ?
#
loop_
_entity_poly.entity_id
_entity_poly.type
_entity_poly.pdbx_seq_one_letter_code
_entity_poly.pdbx_strand_id
1 'polypeptide(L)' 'MGSNRIWLNYGVDTDNKLISIEDVASGKSNLICPYCGKILIAKKGRIKEHHFAHDGETWCDSL' A
#
# COMPACT_ATOMS: atom_id res chain seq x y z
N MET A 1 -2.63 -21.71 -7.42
CA MET A 1 -1.76 -20.95 -6.50
C MET A 1 -2.34 -19.56 -6.38
N GLY A 2 -3.24 -19.34 -5.41
CA GLY A 2 -3.91 -18.05 -5.23
C GLY A 2 -2.97 -17.11 -4.49
N SER A 3 -2.54 -16.03 -5.15
CA SER A 3 -1.74 -14.97 -4.54
C SER A 3 -2.64 -14.22 -3.56
N ASN A 4 -2.46 -14.46 -2.26
CA ASN A 4 -3.23 -13.82 -1.19
C ASN A 4 -2.69 -12.40 -0.97
N ARG A 5 -3.00 -11.49 -1.90
CA ARG A 5 -2.51 -10.10 -1.84
C ARG A 5 -3.07 -9.43 -0.59
N ILE A 6 -2.19 -8.96 0.30
CA ILE A 6 -2.59 -8.16 1.45
C ILE A 6 -3.27 -6.87 0.98
N TRP A 7 -4.45 -6.59 1.55
CA TRP A 7 -5.14 -5.31 1.38
C TRP A 7 -4.64 -4.33 2.43
N LEU A 8 -3.77 -3.40 2.01
CA LEU A 8 -3.21 -2.37 2.86
C LEU A 8 -4.01 -1.08 2.73
N ASN A 9 -4.61 -0.61 3.83
CA ASN A 9 -5.34 0.67 3.84
C ASN A 9 -4.50 1.79 4.47
N TYR A 10 -3.25 1.50 4.81
CA TYR A 10 -2.31 2.44 5.39
C TYR A 10 -0.88 2.17 4.91
N GLY A 11 -0.05 3.20 4.97
CA GLY A 11 1.39 3.12 4.79
C GLY A 11 2.10 3.95 5.87
N VAL A 12 3.43 3.89 5.91
CA VAL A 12 4.22 4.75 6.80
C VAL A 12 5.03 5.77 6.02
N ASP A 13 5.12 7.00 6.53
CA ASP A 13 5.95 8.06 5.97
C ASP A 13 7.40 8.00 6.49
N THR A 14 8.22 8.98 6.10
CA THR A 14 9.63 9.12 6.53
C THR A 14 9.79 9.39 8.02
N ASP A 15 8.75 9.90 8.67
CA ASP A 15 8.69 10.16 10.11
C ASP A 15 8.08 8.97 10.87
N ASN A 16 7.91 7.83 10.19
CA ASN A 16 7.36 6.59 10.71
C ASN A 16 5.90 6.73 11.20
N LYS A 17 5.17 7.72 10.67
CA LYS A 17 3.75 7.95 10.97
C LYS A 17 2.88 7.12 10.04
N LEU A 18 1.81 6.55 10.61
CA LEU A 18 0.78 5.85 9.86
C LEU A 18 -0.10 6.83 9.11
N ILE A 19 -0.15 6.70 7.79
CA ILE A 19 -0.96 7.51 6.90
C ILE A 19 -2.02 6.63 6.26
N SER A 20 -3.28 7.04 6.35
CA SER A 20 -4.41 6.33 5.75
C SER A 20 -4.43 6.48 4.23
N ILE A 21 -4.92 5.46 3.53
CA ILE A 21 -5.19 5.53 2.09
C ILE A 21 -6.16 6.68 1.78
N GLU A 22 -7.09 7.00 2.67
CA GLU A 22 -8.05 8.08 2.46
C GLU A 22 -7.38 9.46 2.39
N ASP A 23 -6.28 9.66 3.13
CA ASP A 23 -5.60 10.95 3.27
C ASP A 23 -4.61 11.26 2.13
N VAL A 24 -4.44 10.34 1.18
CA VAL A 24 -3.50 10.51 0.06
C VAL A 24 -4.17 10.58 -1.31
N ALA A 25 -3.52 11.24 -2.26
CA ALA A 25 -3.91 11.18 -3.66
C ALA A 25 -3.67 9.77 -4.24
N SER A 26 -4.42 9.39 -5.27
CA SER A 26 -4.14 8.15 -6.01
C SER A 26 -2.86 8.27 -6.82
N GLY A 27 -2.11 7.17 -6.94
CA GLY A 27 -0.86 7.11 -7.69
C GLY A 27 0.31 6.68 -6.83
N LYS A 28 1.54 6.88 -7.34
CA LYS A 28 2.74 6.64 -6.53
C LYS A 28 2.75 7.58 -5.33
N SER A 29 3.08 7.05 -4.16
CA SER A 29 3.20 7.81 -2.92
C SER A 29 4.64 7.74 -2.40
N ASN A 30 4.97 8.59 -1.44
CA ASN A 30 6.21 8.49 -0.67
C ASN A 30 6.07 7.57 0.55
N LEU A 31 4.95 6.86 0.67
CA LEU A 31 4.70 5.94 1.77
C LEU A 31 5.35 4.59 1.46
N ILE A 32 5.79 3.92 2.52
CA ILE A 32 6.36 2.57 2.45
C ILE A 32 5.48 1.58 3.19
N CYS A 33 5.56 0.32 2.78
CA CYS A 33 4.95 -0.79 3.48
C CYS A 33 5.66 -0.98 4.83
N PRO A 34 4.95 -1.00 5.96
CA PRO A 34 5.57 -1.21 7.27
C PRO A 34 6.15 -2.62 7.46
N TYR A 35 5.80 -3.58 6.58
CA TYR A 35 6.26 -4.96 6.67
C TYR A 35 7.53 -5.20 5.84
N CYS A 36 7.53 -4.79 4.57
CA CYS A 36 8.65 -5.06 3.65
C CYS A 36 9.48 -3.83 3.29
N GLY A 37 9.07 -2.62 3.70
CA GLY A 37 9.75 -1.36 3.39
C GLY A 37 9.62 -0.89 1.94
N LYS A 38 8.85 -1.57 1.08
CA LYS A 38 8.70 -1.20 -0.33
C LYS A 38 7.75 -0.01 -0.49
N ILE A 39 8.02 0.82 -1.50
CA ILE A 39 7.15 1.94 -1.89
C ILE A 39 5.73 1.44 -2.19
N LEU A 40 4.75 2.21 -1.73
CA LEU A 40 3.34 1.96 -1.93
C LEU A 40 2.73 2.89 -3.00
N ILE A 41 1.80 2.33 -3.75
CA ILE A 41 0.99 3.00 -4.77
C ILE A 41 -0.44 3.02 -4.29
N ALA A 42 -1.00 4.21 -4.08
CA ALA A 42 -2.39 4.41 -3.70
C ALA A 42 -3.32 4.10 -4.89
N LYS A 43 -4.03 2.98 -4.84
CA LYS A 43 -5.05 2.59 -5.82
C LYS A 43 -6.42 3.03 -5.31
N LYS A 44 -6.92 4.15 -5.85
CA LYS A 44 -8.28 4.61 -5.60
C LYS A 44 -9.12 4.46 -6.85
N GLY A 45 -10.36 4.01 -6.68
CA GLY A 45 -11.28 3.76 -7.77
C GLY A 45 -12.70 3.67 -7.27
N ARG A 46 -13.67 3.76 -8.19
CA ARG A 46 -15.10 3.79 -7.83
C ARG A 46 -15.71 2.41 -7.57
N ILE A 47 -15.01 1.34 -7.95
CA ILE A 47 -15.54 -0.04 -7.95
C ILE A 47 -14.90 -0.89 -6.84
N LYS A 48 -13.58 -0.80 -6.68
CA LYS A 48 -12.82 -1.58 -5.68
C LYS A 48 -12.50 -0.67 -4.49
N GLU A 49 -12.40 -1.25 -3.31
CA GLU A 49 -11.98 -0.49 -2.12
C GLU A 49 -10.60 0.13 -2.33
N HIS A 50 -10.41 1.30 -1.73
CA HIS A 50 -9.14 1.99 -1.75
C HIS A 50 -8.10 1.18 -0.98
N HIS A 51 -6.97 0.93 -1.61
CA HIS A 51 -5.87 0.19 -0.99
C HIS A 51 -4.53 0.66 -1.57
N PHE A 52 -3.47 0.37 -0.84
CA PHE A 52 -2.11 0.48 -1.31
C PHE A 52 -1.68 -0.83 -1.98
N ALA A 53 -1.00 -0.70 -3.11
CA ALA A 53 -0.31 -1.80 -3.78
C ALA A 53 1.19 -1.56 -3.72
N HIS A 54 2.00 -2.63 -3.62
CA HIS A 54 3.45 -2.51 -3.70
C HIS A 54 3.92 -2.09 -5.09
N ASP A 55 4.95 -1.25 -5.16
CA ASP A 55 5.66 -0.92 -6.39
C ASP A 55 6.65 -2.06 -6.77
N GLY A 56 6.09 -3.21 -7.14
CA GLY A 56 6.82 -4.44 -7.50
C GLY A 56 6.46 -5.64 -6.62
N GLU A 57 7.07 -6.78 -6.91
CA GLU A 57 6.89 -8.01 -6.12
C GLU A 57 7.54 -7.88 -4.74
N THR A 58 6.83 -8.34 -3.71
CA THR A 58 7.34 -8.35 -2.33
C THR A 58 6.99 -9.65 -1.63
N TRP A 59 7.77 -9.99 -0.60
CA TRP A 59 7.52 -11.19 0.21
C TRP A 59 6.26 -11.08 1.06
N CYS A 60 5.85 -9.86 1.45
CA CYS A 60 4.64 -9.65 2.26
C CYS A 60 3.34 -9.68 1.44
N ASP A 61 3.40 -9.82 0.10
CA ASP A 61 2.22 -10.06 -0.74
C ASP A 61 1.65 -11.48 -0.59
N SER A 62 2.36 -12.35 0.14
CA SER A 62 1.97 -13.75 0.37
C SER A 62 1.67 -14.06 1.84
N LEU A 63 1.64 -13.03 2.69
CA LEU A 63 1.32 -13.14 4.12
C LEU A 63 -0.18 -13.06 4.39
#